data_AF-A0A349DQB3-F1
#
_entry.id   AF-A0A349DQB3-F1
#
_cell.length_a   1.000
_cell.length_b   1.000
_cell.length_c   1.000
_cell.angle_alpha   90.00
_cell.angle_beta   90.00
_cell.angle_gamma   90.00
#
_symmetry.space_group_name_H-M   'P 1'
#
loop_
_entity.id
_entity.type
_entity.pdbx_description
1 polymer ?
#
loop_
_entity_poly.entity_id
_entity_poly.type
_entity_poly.pdbx_seq_one_letter_code
_entity_poly.pdbx_strand_id
1 'polypeptide(L)'
;MNFQYREVNGKKVRGKAFEVIVHNFHYYLTKLIVYADGQIACWGLMSFAEFKQKLYDDWICLDMPDNSKLHISNLGQIEVKQLVPEKTKEDFIKEIEDTILELNNKPNRITKCINSFKSYLLDVSTSNFEILKSQFEDLPSHQRVLFEISDSKDPLLKLMQTKSSFTLEERKMMLRDYFENEWDECDFQG
;
A
#
# COMPACT_ATOMS: atom_id res chain seq x y z
N MET A 1 -0.04 8.34 13.09
CA MET A 1 1.14 7.71 12.45
C MET A 1 2.29 7.72 13.45
N ASN A 2 2.84 6.55 13.79
CA ASN A 2 3.98 6.43 14.72
C ASN A 2 5.30 6.56 13.94
N PHE A 3 5.81 7.78 13.82
CA PHE A 3 7.12 8.02 13.21
C PHE A 3 8.25 7.62 14.15
N GLN A 4 9.23 6.92 13.62
CA GLN A 4 10.47 6.57 14.31
C GLN A 4 11.65 7.27 13.64
N TYR A 5 12.75 7.44 14.37
CA TYR A 5 13.95 8.05 13.82
C TYR A 5 15.16 7.20 14.19
N ARG A 6 16.11 7.13 13.26
CA ARG A 6 17.47 6.65 13.55
C ARG A 6 18.48 7.72 13.18
N GLU A 7 19.64 7.69 13.84
CA GLU A 7 20.73 8.61 13.53
C GLU A 7 21.77 7.90 12.66
N VAL A 8 22.15 8.53 11.54
CA VAL A 8 23.20 8.07 10.64
C VAL A 8 24.10 9.26 10.35
N ASN A 9 25.37 9.20 10.75
CA ASN A 9 26.35 10.27 10.56
C ASN A 9 25.84 11.65 11.04
N GLY A 10 25.20 11.71 12.22
CA GLY A 10 24.65 12.95 12.78
C GLY A 10 23.36 13.45 12.10
N LYS A 11 22.79 12.69 11.15
CA LYS A 11 21.52 13.03 10.48
C LYS A 11 20.40 12.11 10.94
N LYS A 12 19.22 12.68 11.18
CA LYS A 12 18.00 11.92 11.48
C LYS A 12 17.41 11.36 10.19
N VAL A 13 17.20 10.05 10.17
CA VAL A 13 16.47 9.35 9.11
C VAL A 13 15.10 8.96 9.66
N ARG A 14 14.04 9.49 9.06
CA ARG A 14 12.65 9.20 9.42
C ARG A 14 12.27 7.78 9.00
N GLY A 15 11.43 7.12 9.79
CA GLY A 15 10.86 5.83 9.47
C GLY A 15 9.41 5.68 9.91
N LYS A 16 8.77 4.64 9.38
CA LYS A 16 7.37 4.25 9.62
C LYS A 16 7.35 2.82 10.17
N ALA A 17 6.58 2.60 11.23
CA ALA A 17 6.48 1.30 11.89
C ALA A 17 5.27 0.50 11.36
N PHE A 18 5.46 -0.81 11.29
CA PHE A 18 4.46 -1.84 10.97
C PHE A 18 4.47 -2.87 12.09
N GLU A 19 3.29 -3.37 12.46
CA GLU A 19 3.21 -4.56 13.30
C GLU A 19 3.33 -5.80 12.41
N VAL A 20 4.23 -6.70 12.77
CA VAL A 20 4.52 -7.94 12.03
C VAL A 20 4.69 -9.10 13.00
N ILE A 21 4.63 -10.31 12.49
CA ILE A 21 4.97 -11.51 13.23
C ILE A 21 6.37 -11.95 12.81
N VAL A 22 7.24 -12.24 13.78
CA VAL A 22 8.54 -12.90 13.54
C VAL A 22 8.46 -14.32 14.07
N HIS A 23 8.87 -15.28 13.24
CA HIS A 23 8.99 -16.67 13.62
C HIS A 23 10.46 -17.01 13.91
N ASN A 24 10.74 -17.29 15.19
CA ASN A 24 12.06 -17.70 15.67
C ASN A 24 11.87 -18.66 16.86
N PHE A 25 11.70 -19.95 16.57
CA PHE A 25 11.23 -21.01 17.50
C PHE A 25 9.77 -20.83 17.96
N HIS A 26 9.35 -19.61 18.28
CA HIS A 26 7.98 -19.22 18.55
C HIS A 26 7.57 -18.05 17.64
N TYR A 27 6.28 -17.71 17.63
CA TYR A 27 5.76 -16.55 16.91
C TYR A 27 5.71 -15.35 17.86
N TYR A 28 6.25 -14.22 17.41
CA TYR A 28 6.34 -13.00 18.20
C TYR A 28 5.70 -11.84 17.47
N LEU A 29 4.76 -11.15 18.11
CA LEU A 29 4.27 -9.86 17.64
C LEU A 29 5.35 -8.81 17.92
N THR A 30 5.80 -8.14 16.87
CA THR A 30 6.87 -7.14 16.98
C THR A 30 6.72 -6.04 15.92
N LYS A 31 7.57 -5.02 16.04
CA LYS A 31 7.60 -3.90 15.10
C LYS A 31 8.68 -4.11 14.05
N LEU A 32 8.30 -3.86 12.81
CA LEU A 32 9.19 -3.63 11.68
C LEU A 32 9.20 -2.14 11.37
N ILE A 33 10.37 -1.52 11.23
CA ILE A 33 10.50 -0.09 10.93
C ILE A 33 11.18 0.07 9.58
N VAL A 34 10.51 0.73 8.65
CA VAL A 34 11.06 1.11 7.34
C VAL A 34 11.58 2.53 7.41
N TYR A 35 12.82 2.77 7.01
CA TYR A 35 13.45 4.09 7.00
C TYR A 35 13.50 4.69 5.59
N ALA A 36 13.59 6.02 5.53
CA ALA A 36 13.62 6.78 4.28
C ALA A 36 14.79 6.38 3.35
N ASP A 37 15.89 5.87 3.90
CA ASP A 37 17.04 5.41 3.12
C ASP A 37 16.91 3.94 2.64
N GLY A 38 15.73 3.33 2.81
CA GLY A 38 15.43 1.97 2.35
C GLY A 38 15.94 0.87 3.28
N GLN A 39 16.53 1.22 4.42
CA GLN A 39 16.90 0.26 5.45
C GLN A 39 15.68 -0.10 6.31
N ILE A 40 15.66 -1.34 6.80
CA ILE A 40 14.55 -1.90 7.56
C ILE A 40 15.08 -2.44 8.88
N ALA A 41 14.46 -2.06 10.00
CA ALA A 41 14.78 -2.63 11.30
C ALA A 41 13.70 -3.60 11.75
N CYS A 42 14.09 -4.86 11.97
CA CYS A 42 13.28 -5.89 12.60
C CYS A 42 14.23 -6.89 13.26
N TRP A 43 14.38 -6.78 14.59
CA TRP A 43 15.37 -7.53 15.39
C TRP A 43 16.82 -7.47 14.84
N GLY A 44 17.18 -6.31 14.31
CA GLY A 44 18.39 -6.10 13.55
C GLY A 44 18.11 -5.19 12.36
N LEU A 45 19.17 -4.63 11.77
CA LEU A 45 19.03 -3.82 10.57
C LEU A 45 19.28 -4.69 9.33
N MET A 46 18.46 -4.52 8.31
CA MET A 46 18.54 -5.25 7.05
C MET A 46 18.20 -4.35 5.86
N SER A 47 18.71 -4.71 4.69
CA SER A 47 18.32 -4.15 3.40
C SER A 47 16.94 -4.64 2.97
N PHE A 48 16.36 -3.94 1.99
CA PHE A 48 15.10 -4.37 1.37
C PHE A 48 15.19 -5.76 0.70
N ALA A 49 16.35 -6.13 0.15
CA ALA A 49 16.55 -7.46 -0.44
C ALA A 49 16.51 -8.56 0.63
N GLU A 50 17.21 -8.36 1.75
CA GLU A 50 17.21 -9.29 2.89
C GLU A 50 15.82 -9.38 3.54
N PHE A 51 15.09 -8.26 3.62
CA PHE A 51 13.69 -8.27 4.06
C PHE A 51 12.83 -9.19 3.19
N LYS A 52 12.90 -9.06 1.85
CA LYS A 52 12.14 -9.92 0.94
C LYS A 52 12.49 -11.39 1.15
N GLN A 53 13.78 -11.70 1.27
CA GLN A 53 14.22 -13.05 1.56
C GLN A 53 13.62 -13.58 2.88
N LYS A 54 13.74 -12.81 3.97
CA LYS A 54 13.17 -13.16 5.29
C LYS A 54 11.65 -13.33 5.28
N LEU A 55 10.94 -12.59 4.44
CA LEU A 55 9.50 -12.74 4.24
C LEU A 55 9.17 -14.03 3.48
N TYR A 56 9.94 -14.38 2.45
CA TYR A 56 9.74 -15.63 1.71
C TYR A 56 10.16 -16.87 2.50
N ASP A 57 11.18 -16.76 3.35
CA ASP A 57 11.66 -17.82 4.25
C ASP A 57 10.77 -18.02 5.50
N ASP A 58 9.65 -17.29 5.59
CA ASP A 58 8.73 -17.30 6.74
C ASP A 58 9.43 -16.99 8.07
N TRP A 59 10.46 -16.14 8.04
CA TRP A 59 11.04 -15.57 9.26
C TRP A 59 10.26 -14.32 9.68
N ILE A 60 9.86 -13.47 8.73
CA ILE A 60 8.77 -12.51 8.92
C ILE A 60 7.52 -13.16 8.32
N CYS A 61 6.47 -13.27 9.12
CA CYS A 61 5.23 -13.94 8.73
C CYS A 61 4.07 -12.95 8.69
N LEU A 62 3.16 -13.17 7.75
CA LEU A 62 1.85 -12.53 7.70
C LEU A 62 0.75 -13.46 8.21
N ASP A 63 1.08 -14.74 8.39
CA ASP A 63 0.18 -15.79 8.85
C ASP A 63 0.89 -16.71 9.85
N MET A 64 0.14 -17.54 10.58
CA MET A 64 0.67 -18.55 11.48
C MET A 64 -0.28 -19.76 11.57
N PRO A 65 0.21 -20.98 11.83
CA PRO A 65 -0.64 -22.16 11.92
C PRO A 65 -1.71 -22.03 13.01
N ASP A 66 -2.90 -22.58 12.75
CA ASP A 66 -4.01 -22.63 13.70
C ASP A 66 -3.59 -23.23 15.05
N ASN A 67 -4.18 -22.71 16.13
CA ASN A 67 -3.89 -23.08 17.52
C ASN A 67 -2.43 -22.85 17.95
N SER A 68 -1.68 -22.00 17.25
CA SER A 68 -0.34 -21.57 17.66
C SER A 68 -0.38 -20.51 18.76
N LYS A 69 0.74 -20.33 19.46
CA LYS A 69 0.91 -19.29 20.47
C LYS A 69 1.59 -18.07 19.86
N LEU A 70 0.98 -16.90 20.05
CA LEU A 70 1.58 -15.61 19.71
C LEU A 70 2.12 -14.96 20.99
N HIS A 71 3.42 -14.71 21.01
CA HIS A 71 4.09 -14.05 22.11
C HIS A 71 4.07 -12.54 21.91
N ILE A 72 3.63 -11.82 22.93
CA ILE A 72 3.63 -10.35 22.99
C ILE A 72 4.65 -9.96 24.04
N SER A 73 5.78 -9.41 23.60
CA SER A 73 6.92 -9.10 24.47
C SER A 73 6.50 -8.19 25.63
N ASN A 74 6.94 -8.53 26.84
CA ASN A 74 6.62 -7.85 28.11
C ASN A 74 5.13 -7.84 28.50
N LEU A 75 4.29 -8.64 27.83
CA LEU A 75 2.86 -8.76 28.16
C LEU A 75 2.47 -10.21 28.47
N GLY A 76 2.84 -11.15 27.59
CA GLY A 76 2.49 -12.57 27.77
C GLY A 76 2.39 -13.31 26.44
N GLN A 77 1.59 -14.38 26.42
CA GLN A 77 1.28 -15.15 25.21
C GLN A 77 -0.24 -15.32 25.09
N ILE A 78 -0.74 -15.34 23.86
CA ILE A 78 -2.13 -15.68 23.54
C ILE A 78 -2.16 -16.92 22.64
N GLU A 79 -3.17 -17.76 22.83
CA GLU A 79 -3.46 -18.85 21.90
C GLU A 79 -4.32 -18.31 20.75
N VAL A 80 -3.78 -18.37 19.53
CA VAL A 80 -4.46 -17.90 18.33
C VAL A 80 -5.16 -19.10 17.69
N LYS A 81 -6.50 -19.07 17.68
CA LYS A 81 -7.28 -20.15 17.05
C LYS A 81 -7.07 -20.19 15.55
N GLN A 82 -7.14 -19.01 14.93
CA GLN A 82 -6.93 -18.81 13.51
C GLN A 82 -6.46 -17.37 13.30
N LEU A 83 -5.51 -17.17 12.38
CA LEU A 83 -5.15 -15.86 11.86
C LEU A 83 -5.62 -15.80 10.40
N VAL A 84 -6.24 -14.69 10.02
CA VAL A 84 -6.62 -14.44 8.62
C VAL A 84 -5.75 -13.30 8.12
N PRO A 85 -4.81 -13.55 7.21
CA PRO A 85 -3.94 -12.50 6.70
C PRO A 85 -4.74 -11.50 5.86
N GLU A 86 -4.63 -10.22 6.18
CA GLU A 86 -5.26 -9.13 5.41
C GLU A 86 -4.57 -8.92 4.04
N LYS A 87 -3.32 -9.36 3.92
CA LYS A 87 -2.46 -9.08 2.76
C LYS A 87 -1.54 -10.24 2.44
N THR A 88 -1.20 -10.34 1.15
CA THR A 88 -0.20 -11.29 0.65
C THR A 88 1.23 -10.80 0.92
N LYS A 89 2.22 -11.67 0.72
CA LYS A 89 3.65 -11.26 0.78
C LYS A 89 3.95 -10.20 -0.27
N GLU A 90 3.40 -10.35 -1.47
CA GLU A 90 3.54 -9.43 -2.58
C GLU A 90 2.93 -8.06 -2.27
N ASP A 91 1.74 -8.03 -1.67
CA ASP A 91 1.10 -6.78 -1.20
C ASP A 91 1.97 -6.09 -0.15
N PHE A 92 2.52 -6.85 0.81
CA PHE A 92 3.36 -6.27 1.85
C PHE A 92 4.68 -5.73 1.29
N ILE A 93 5.28 -6.40 0.30
CA ILE A 93 6.47 -5.89 -0.40
C ILE A 93 6.16 -4.54 -1.05
N LYS A 94 5.02 -4.42 -1.75
CA LYS A 94 4.59 -3.17 -2.38
C LYS A 94 4.37 -2.05 -1.36
N GLU A 95 3.76 -2.33 -0.21
CA GLU A 95 3.59 -1.36 0.88
C GLU A 95 4.92 -0.82 1.43
N ILE A 96 5.93 -1.69 1.55
CA ILE A 96 7.25 -1.29 2.02
C ILE A 96 7.94 -0.38 1.00
N GLU A 97 7.84 -0.69 -0.30
CA GLU A 97 8.35 0.17 -1.38
C GLU A 97 7.65 1.54 -1.39
N ASP A 98 6.32 1.53 -1.31
CA ASP A 98 5.51 2.75 -1.29
C ASP A 98 5.82 3.61 -0.06
N THR A 99 6.09 2.98 1.08
CA THR A 99 6.54 3.67 2.29
C THR A 99 7.89 4.34 2.12
N ILE A 100 8.83 3.72 1.41
CA ILE A 100 10.12 4.36 1.10
C ILE A 100 9.89 5.58 0.20
N LEU A 101 9.01 5.48 -0.80
CA LEU A 101 8.65 6.61 -1.67
C LEU A 101 8.00 7.76 -0.87
N GLU A 102 7.01 7.45 -0.03
CA GLU A 102 6.34 8.39 0.86
C GLU A 102 7.32 9.14 1.78
N LEU A 103 8.23 8.41 2.42
CA LEU A 103 9.23 8.99 3.32
C LEU A 103 10.22 9.93 2.59
N ASN A 104 10.32 9.80 1.27
CA ASN A 104 11.13 10.68 0.40
C ASN A 104 10.29 11.71 -0.37
N ASN A 105 9.00 11.87 -0.06
CA ASN A 105 8.06 12.75 -0.77
C ASN A 105 7.99 12.46 -2.28
N LYS A 106 8.08 11.18 -2.67
CA LYS A 106 7.94 10.74 -4.06
C LYS A 106 6.55 10.12 -4.27
N PRO A 107 5.94 10.26 -5.47
CA PRO A 107 4.68 9.61 -5.78
C PRO A 107 4.76 8.08 -5.62
N ASN A 108 3.90 7.52 -4.76
CA ASN A 108 3.73 6.08 -4.58
C ASN A 108 2.71 5.52 -5.61
N ARG A 109 2.39 4.23 -5.52
CA ARG A 109 1.42 3.59 -6.44
C ARG A 109 0.02 4.20 -6.36
N ILE A 110 -0.45 4.53 -5.16
CA ILE A 110 -1.75 5.19 -4.97
C ILE A 110 -1.79 6.52 -5.71
N THR A 111 -0.80 7.40 -5.50
CA THR A 111 -0.73 8.70 -6.19
C THR A 111 -0.67 8.52 -7.71
N LYS A 112 0.10 7.55 -8.21
CA LYS A 112 0.19 7.28 -9.65
C LYS A 112 -1.13 6.79 -10.23
N CYS A 113 -1.86 5.92 -9.52
CA CYS A 113 -3.15 5.40 -9.94
C CYS A 113 -4.24 6.48 -9.94
N ILE A 114 -4.26 7.33 -8.90
CA ILE A 114 -5.14 8.51 -8.84
C ILE A 114 -4.89 9.44 -10.03
N ASN A 115 -3.62 9.73 -10.33
CA ASN A 115 -3.26 10.59 -11.46
C ASN A 115 -3.62 9.97 -12.81
N SER A 116 -3.41 8.67 -13.01
CA SER A 116 -3.81 8.01 -14.25
C SER A 116 -5.34 7.94 -14.40
N PHE A 117 -6.08 7.83 -13.29
CA PHE A 117 -7.53 7.89 -13.31
C PHE A 117 -8.02 9.26 -13.76
N LYS A 118 -7.43 10.33 -13.23
CA LYS A 118 -7.69 11.70 -13.68
C LYS A 118 -7.42 11.87 -15.19
N SER A 119 -6.27 11.40 -15.68
CA SER A 119 -5.97 11.46 -17.12
C SER A 119 -7.00 10.73 -17.97
N TYR A 120 -7.48 9.57 -17.52
CA TYR A 120 -8.55 8.84 -18.18
C TYR A 120 -9.91 9.57 -18.16
N LEU A 121 -10.23 10.27 -17.06
CA LEU A 121 -11.45 11.09 -17.00
C LEU A 121 -11.40 12.29 -17.95
N LEU A 122 -10.22 12.85 -18.20
CA LEU A 122 -10.00 13.95 -19.15
C LEU A 122 -10.01 13.49 -20.61
N ASP A 123 -9.47 12.31 -20.90
CA ASP A 123 -9.43 11.69 -22.23
C ASP A 123 -9.64 10.16 -22.12
N VAL A 124 -10.76 9.67 -22.66
CA VAL A 124 -11.20 8.25 -22.58
C VAL A 124 -10.53 7.36 -23.63
N SER A 125 -9.31 7.69 -24.04
CA SER A 125 -8.57 6.91 -25.02
C SER A 125 -8.18 5.51 -24.50
N THR A 126 -8.04 4.56 -25.42
CA THR A 126 -7.55 3.20 -25.12
C THR A 126 -6.21 3.22 -24.42
N SER A 127 -5.32 4.15 -24.80
CA SER A 127 -4.01 4.33 -24.18
C SER A 127 -4.13 4.72 -22.70
N ASN A 128 -4.98 5.70 -22.37
CA ASN A 128 -5.18 6.11 -20.98
C ASN A 128 -5.81 4.99 -20.16
N PHE A 129 -6.74 4.24 -20.74
CA PHE A 129 -7.34 3.08 -20.07
C PHE A 129 -6.30 1.98 -19.77
N GLU A 130 -5.42 1.65 -20.72
CA GLU A 130 -4.36 0.65 -20.52
C GLU A 130 -3.37 1.07 -19.43
N ILE A 131 -2.96 2.34 -19.42
CA ILE A 131 -2.10 2.90 -18.37
C ILE A 131 -2.81 2.82 -17.02
N LEU A 132 -4.06 3.30 -16.94
CA LEU A 132 -4.85 3.26 -15.72
C LEU A 132 -5.00 1.83 -15.18
N LYS A 133 -5.37 0.89 -16.04
CA LYS A 133 -5.51 -0.52 -15.68
C LYS A 133 -4.21 -1.09 -15.13
N SER A 134 -3.08 -0.81 -15.78
CA SER A 134 -1.77 -1.26 -15.31
C SER A 134 -1.42 -0.68 -13.94
N GLN A 135 -1.69 0.61 -13.69
CA GLN A 135 -1.46 1.21 -12.37
C GLN A 135 -2.38 0.61 -11.30
N PHE A 136 -3.65 0.35 -11.64
CA PHE A 136 -4.62 -0.25 -10.73
C PHE A 136 -4.25 -1.68 -10.34
N GLU A 137 -3.83 -2.50 -11.31
CA GLU A 137 -3.40 -3.88 -11.05
C GLU A 137 -2.13 -3.96 -10.19
N ASP A 138 -1.27 -2.93 -10.27
CA ASP A 138 -0.06 -2.83 -9.43
C ASP A 138 -0.36 -2.44 -7.98
N LEU A 139 -1.56 -1.94 -7.64
CA LEU A 139 -1.92 -1.65 -6.24
C LEU A 139 -1.96 -2.92 -5.38
N PRO A 140 -1.60 -2.83 -4.07
CA PRO A 140 -1.92 -3.88 -3.11
C PRO A 140 -3.41 -4.19 -3.10
N SER A 141 -3.77 -5.47 -3.03
CA SER A 141 -5.16 -5.93 -3.16
C SER A 141 -6.15 -5.19 -2.24
N HIS A 142 -5.78 -5.01 -0.98
CA HIS A 142 -6.58 -4.35 0.06
C HIS A 142 -6.56 -2.81 0.00
N GLN A 143 -5.84 -2.21 -0.96
CA GLN A 143 -5.74 -0.75 -1.15
C GLN A 143 -6.38 -0.26 -2.46
N ARG A 144 -7.23 -1.09 -3.09
CA ARG A 144 -7.85 -0.78 -4.39
C ARG A 144 -9.09 0.11 -4.32
N VAL A 145 -9.54 0.44 -3.11
CA VAL A 145 -10.60 1.42 -2.87
C VAL A 145 -9.92 2.75 -2.56
N LEU A 146 -10.07 3.74 -3.44
CA LEU A 146 -9.29 4.98 -3.40
C LEU A 146 -10.13 6.24 -3.18
N PHE A 147 -11.36 6.27 -3.69
CA PHE A 147 -12.18 7.48 -3.72
C PHE A 147 -13.35 7.43 -2.74
N GLU A 148 -13.79 6.23 -2.35
CA GLU A 148 -14.95 6.03 -1.48
C GLU A 148 -14.64 5.12 -0.29
N ILE A 149 -15.58 5.01 0.65
CA ILE A 149 -15.43 4.14 1.82
C ILE A 149 -15.74 2.67 1.50
N SER A 150 -16.59 2.43 0.49
CA SER A 150 -17.08 1.09 0.16
C SER A 150 -16.82 0.73 -1.30
N ASP A 151 -16.41 -0.51 -1.54
CA ASP A 151 -16.14 -1.11 -2.86
C ASP A 151 -17.23 -0.80 -3.89
N SER A 152 -18.50 -0.95 -3.52
CA SER A 152 -19.63 -0.80 -4.46
C SER A 152 -19.86 0.64 -4.93
N LYS A 153 -19.28 1.62 -4.23
CA LYS A 153 -19.40 3.04 -4.54
C LYS A 153 -18.15 3.60 -5.21
N ASP A 154 -17.01 2.92 -5.10
CA ASP A 154 -15.76 3.40 -5.69
C ASP A 154 -15.86 3.36 -7.23
N PRO A 155 -15.77 4.52 -7.91
CA PRO A 155 -15.96 4.60 -9.35
C PRO A 155 -14.84 3.87 -10.10
N LEU A 156 -13.59 3.96 -9.63
CA LEU A 156 -12.47 3.29 -10.27
C LEU A 156 -12.62 1.77 -10.18
N LEU A 157 -13.02 1.25 -9.01
CA LEU A 157 -13.28 -0.17 -8.84
C LEU A 157 -14.44 -0.65 -9.75
N LYS A 158 -15.52 0.13 -9.83
CA LYS A 158 -16.65 -0.15 -10.73
C LYS A 158 -16.24 -0.16 -12.20
N LEU A 159 -15.40 0.77 -12.64
CA LEU A 159 -14.85 0.80 -13.99
C LEU A 159 -14.05 -0.49 -14.28
N MET A 160 -13.19 -0.90 -13.35
CA MET A 160 -12.36 -2.10 -13.51
C MET A 160 -13.17 -3.40 -13.54
N GLN A 161 -14.27 -3.47 -12.79
CA GLN A 161 -15.14 -4.64 -12.74
C GLN A 161 -16.09 -4.72 -13.93
N THR A 162 -16.76 -3.62 -14.27
CA THR A 162 -17.83 -3.61 -15.29
C THR A 162 -17.31 -3.32 -16.69
N LYS A 163 -16.10 -2.76 -16.82
CA LYS A 163 -15.51 -2.25 -18.08
C LYS A 163 -16.43 -1.28 -18.83
N SER A 164 -17.39 -0.68 -18.12
CA SER A 164 -18.33 0.28 -18.68
C SER A 164 -17.75 1.68 -18.54
N SER A 165 -17.67 2.42 -19.64
CA SER A 165 -17.19 3.81 -19.64
C SER A 165 -18.20 4.74 -18.97
N PHE A 166 -17.70 5.84 -18.43
CA PHE A 166 -18.53 6.91 -17.87
C PHE A 166 -19.04 7.86 -18.94
N THR A 167 -20.25 8.39 -18.73
CA THR A 167 -20.78 9.49 -19.53
C THR A 167 -19.98 10.77 -19.33
N LEU A 168 -20.13 11.74 -20.24
CA LEU A 168 -19.49 13.06 -20.13
C LEU A 168 -19.81 13.75 -18.79
N GLU A 169 -21.08 13.74 -18.38
CA GLU A 169 -21.53 14.40 -17.15
C GLU A 169 -20.98 13.71 -15.89
N GLU A 170 -20.94 12.38 -15.87
CA GLU A 170 -20.32 11.62 -14.76
C GLU A 170 -18.82 11.93 -14.65
N ARG A 171 -18.10 12.02 -15.78
CA ARG A 171 -16.67 12.38 -15.79
C ARG A 171 -16.45 13.77 -15.20
N LYS A 172 -17.22 14.77 -15.62
CA LYS A 172 -17.14 16.14 -15.10
C LYS A 172 -17.47 16.21 -13.61
N MET A 173 -18.48 15.47 -13.17
CA MET A 173 -18.85 15.38 -11.75
C MET A 173 -17.67 14.81 -10.93
N MET A 174 -17.10 13.68 -11.34
CA MET A 174 -15.97 13.06 -10.64
C MET A 174 -14.71 13.94 -10.64
N LEU A 175 -14.42 14.63 -11.75
CA LEU A 175 -13.31 15.58 -11.83
C LEU A 175 -13.49 16.74 -10.83
N ARG A 176 -14.73 17.21 -10.64
CA ARG A 176 -15.03 18.23 -9.64
C ARG A 176 -14.90 17.70 -8.21
N ASP A 177 -15.46 16.52 -7.93
CA ASP A 177 -15.57 15.99 -6.58
C ASP A 177 -14.22 15.48 -6.03
N TYR A 178 -13.39 14.86 -6.88
CA TYR A 178 -12.14 14.22 -6.45
C TYR A 178 -10.87 14.99 -6.82
N PHE A 179 -10.94 15.92 -7.78
CA PHE A 179 -9.76 16.62 -8.33
C PHE A 179 -9.96 18.14 -8.40
N GLU A 180 -10.69 18.69 -7.42
CA GLU A 180 -11.03 20.11 -7.36
C GLU A 180 -9.77 21.00 -7.52
N ASN A 181 -9.85 22.00 -8.41
CA ASN A 181 -8.78 22.93 -8.75
C ASN A 181 -7.55 22.33 -9.45
N GLU A 182 -7.63 21.09 -9.93
CA GLU A 182 -6.51 20.47 -10.63
C GLU A 182 -6.73 20.22 -12.13
N TRP A 183 -7.82 20.72 -12.70
CA TRP A 183 -8.16 20.58 -14.12
C TRP A 183 -8.95 21.80 -14.61
N ASP A 184 -8.94 22.03 -15.92
CA ASP A 184 -9.73 23.09 -16.57
C ASP A 184 -10.62 22.52 -17.68
N GLU A 185 -11.72 23.20 -18.03
CA GLU A 185 -12.65 22.69 -19.07
C GLU A 185 -11.97 22.52 -20.44
N CYS A 186 -10.91 23.29 -20.70
CA CYS A 186 -10.11 23.20 -21.92
C CYS A 186 -9.24 21.93 -22.01
N ASP A 187 -9.01 21.23 -20.88
CA ASP A 187 -8.22 19.99 -20.85
C ASP A 187 -9.02 18.76 -21.30
N PHE A 188 -10.33 18.93 -21.50
CA PHE A 188 -11.25 17.84 -21.78
C PHE A 188 -11.25 17.45 -23.26
N GLN A 189 -11.04 16.16 -23.55
CA GLN A 189 -11.21 15.60 -24.88
C GLN A 189 -12.47 14.71 -24.89
N GLY A 190 -13.42 15.08 -25.75
CA GLY A 190 -14.79 14.54 -25.80
C GLY A 190 -14.87 13.03 -25.95
#